data_AF-A0A3M2H4H8-F1
#
_entry.id   AF-A0A3M2H4H8-F1
#
_cell.length_a   1.000
_cell.length_b   1.000
_cell.length_c   1.000
_cell.angle_alpha   90.00
_cell.angle_beta   90.00
_cell.angle_gamma   90.00
#
_symmetry.space_group_name_H-M   'P 1'
#
loop_
_entity.id
_entity.type
_entity.pdbx_description
1 polymer ?
#
loop_
_entity_poly.entity_id
_entity_poly.type
_entity_poly.pdbx_seq_one_letter_code
_entity_poly.pdbx_strand_id
1 'polypeptide(L)'
;MTTALDPDLVPGLADAEDAAWRHLARPGTWWTGAERVAIAAAARAARPPAAGEPAPETHRPGDDTLDELTLEVARTVSVDAHTIDPERYTGWVARGLHPFAYVEMVGIIARLTALDTTRRGLGLAPRPLPAPDPGQPSRLVPEGAAPRGGWAPTVGRADAVQALSAVPAEREALFALHPVLYLSLEEMADFTIVKGLSRTQLELLAGRTSRLNDCFY
;
A
#
# COMPACT_ATOMS: atom_id res chain seq x y z
N MET A 1 24.65 15.03 7.29
CA MET A 1 24.43 13.62 7.68
C MET A 1 23.34 13.61 8.73
N THR A 2 22.12 13.23 8.34
CA THR A 2 21.06 12.97 9.31
C THR A 2 21.41 11.64 9.97
N THR A 3 21.70 11.65 11.27
CA THR A 3 21.93 10.41 12.03
C THR A 3 20.64 9.60 11.98
N ALA A 4 20.72 8.32 11.60
CA ALA A 4 19.59 7.41 11.67
C ALA A 4 19.02 7.44 13.09
N LEU A 5 17.71 7.61 13.21
CA LEU A 5 17.01 7.56 14.48
C LEU A 5 16.94 6.10 14.94
N ASP A 6 16.82 5.91 16.25
CA ASP A 6 16.68 4.58 16.84
C ASP A 6 15.42 3.89 16.27
N PRO A 7 15.55 2.71 15.62
CA PRO A 7 14.40 1.97 15.12
C PRO A 7 13.41 1.57 16.21
N ASP A 8 13.84 1.50 17.48
CA ASP A 8 12.96 1.20 18.62
C ASP A 8 12.01 2.37 18.97
N LEU A 9 12.12 3.52 18.29
CA LEU A 9 11.12 4.60 18.36
C LEU A 9 9.74 4.17 17.86
N VAL A 10 9.66 3.12 17.04
CA VAL A 10 8.39 2.54 16.58
C VAL A 10 8.32 1.10 17.09
N PRO A 11 7.75 0.87 18.28
CA PRO A 11 7.66 -0.47 18.86
C PRO A 11 7.00 -1.47 17.90
N GLY A 12 7.64 -2.62 17.69
CA GLY A 12 7.12 -3.68 16.82
C GLY A 12 7.33 -3.46 15.32
N LEU A 13 8.04 -2.40 14.90
CA LEU A 13 8.29 -2.13 13.49
C LEU A 13 9.01 -3.29 12.77
N ALA A 14 10.04 -3.87 13.38
CA ALA A 14 10.81 -4.97 12.78
C ALA A 14 9.91 -6.19 12.48
N ASP A 15 9.08 -6.60 13.44
CA ASP A 15 8.15 -7.72 13.28
C ASP A 15 7.08 -7.41 12.21
N ALA A 16 6.58 -6.17 12.18
CA ALA A 16 5.62 -5.73 11.19
C ALA A 16 6.22 -5.72 9.77
N GLU A 17 7.47 -5.27 9.62
CA GLU A 17 8.21 -5.36 8.36
C GLU A 17 8.41 -6.82 7.93
N ASP A 18 8.83 -7.70 8.83
CA ASP A 18 9.02 -9.12 8.52
C ASP A 18 7.70 -9.81 8.13
N ALA A 19 6.58 -9.46 8.76
CA ALA A 19 5.26 -9.93 8.37
C ALA A 19 4.87 -9.40 6.98
N ALA A 20 5.05 -8.10 6.73
CA ALA A 20 4.73 -7.48 5.45
C ALA A 20 5.57 -8.04 4.29
N TRP A 21 6.86 -8.29 4.52
CA TRP A 21 7.75 -8.88 3.52
C TRP A 21 7.39 -10.33 3.18
N ARG A 22 7.06 -11.14 4.19
CA ARG A 22 6.55 -12.51 3.96
C ARG A 22 5.22 -12.49 3.21
N HIS A 23 4.33 -11.55 3.54
CA HIS A 23 3.05 -11.39 2.83
C HIS A 23 3.23 -10.94 1.38
N LEU A 24 4.20 -10.07 1.12
CA LEU A 24 4.51 -9.59 -0.23
C LEU A 24 5.09 -10.71 -1.11
N ALA A 25 5.97 -11.54 -0.57
CA ALA A 25 6.61 -12.65 -1.29
C ALA A 25 5.62 -13.73 -1.76
N ARG A 26 4.59 -14.01 -0.96
CA ARG A 26 3.62 -15.08 -1.21
C ARG A 26 2.66 -14.77 -2.36
N PRO A 27 2.16 -15.78 -3.10
CA PRO A 27 1.03 -15.60 -3.99
C PRO A 27 -0.18 -15.07 -3.20
N GLY A 28 -0.85 -14.08 -3.79
CA GLY A 28 -1.99 -13.41 -3.20
C GLY A 28 -3.32 -13.96 -3.71
N THR A 29 -4.32 -13.09 -3.80
CA THR A 29 -5.66 -13.48 -4.30
C THR A 29 -5.71 -13.40 -5.82
N TRP A 30 -5.04 -12.42 -6.42
CA TRP A 30 -5.10 -12.12 -7.86
C TRP A 30 -3.75 -12.17 -8.56
N TRP A 31 -2.67 -12.09 -7.80
CA TRP A 31 -1.31 -12.03 -8.32
C TRP A 31 -0.45 -13.15 -7.72
N THR A 32 0.44 -13.72 -8.52
CA THR A 32 1.50 -14.64 -8.08
C THR A 32 2.51 -13.89 -7.21
N GLY A 33 3.37 -14.61 -6.48
CA GLY A 33 4.44 -13.98 -5.70
C GLY A 33 5.36 -13.11 -6.58
N ALA A 34 5.69 -13.60 -7.79
CA ALA A 34 6.50 -12.88 -8.75
C ALA A 34 5.84 -11.57 -9.20
N GLU A 35 4.57 -11.61 -9.59
CA GLU A 35 3.82 -10.41 -9.99
C GLU A 35 3.69 -9.41 -8.85
N ARG A 36 3.46 -9.86 -7.60
CA ARG A 36 3.34 -8.97 -6.42
C ARG A 36 4.64 -8.24 -6.13
N VAL A 37 5.77 -8.95 -6.17
CA VAL A 37 7.10 -8.34 -6.01
C VAL A 37 7.40 -7.39 -7.18
N ALA A 38 7.04 -7.75 -8.42
CA ALA A 38 7.19 -6.88 -9.57
C ALA A 38 6.33 -5.61 -9.49
N ILE A 39 5.09 -5.70 -8.99
CA ILE A 39 4.21 -4.54 -8.72
C ILE A 39 4.88 -3.61 -7.70
N ALA A 40 5.40 -4.16 -6.61
CA ALA A 40 6.12 -3.40 -5.59
C ALA A 40 7.38 -2.72 -6.16
N ALA A 41 8.12 -3.41 -7.04
CA ALA A 41 9.28 -2.85 -7.72
C ALA A 41 8.89 -1.69 -8.66
N ALA A 42 7.83 -1.87 -9.46
CA ALA A 42 7.33 -0.85 -10.38
C ALA A 42 6.85 0.40 -9.62
N ALA A 43 6.12 0.22 -8.52
CA ALA A 43 5.69 1.31 -7.65
C ALA A 43 6.89 2.04 -7.02
N ARG A 44 7.86 1.29 -6.48
CA ARG A 44 9.06 1.88 -5.87
C ARG A 44 9.90 2.67 -6.89
N ALA A 45 10.03 2.17 -8.12
CA ALA A 45 10.76 2.82 -9.20
C ALA A 45 10.05 4.05 -9.78
N ALA A 46 8.72 4.16 -9.63
CA ALA A 46 7.95 5.32 -10.08
C ALA A 46 8.19 6.57 -9.20
N ARG A 47 8.49 6.35 -7.91
CA ARG A 47 8.61 7.43 -6.94
C ARG A 47 9.89 8.25 -7.17
N PRO A 48 9.81 9.59 -7.06
CA PRO A 48 11.00 10.41 -7.15
C PRO A 48 11.98 10.05 -6.03
N PRO A 49 13.30 10.05 -6.31
CA PRO A 49 14.29 9.83 -5.26
C PRO A 49 14.17 10.90 -4.18
N ALA A 50 14.60 10.57 -2.96
CA ALA A 50 14.71 11.58 -1.92
C ALA A 50 15.71 12.68 -2.37
N ALA A 51 15.46 13.92 -1.97
CA ALA A 51 16.34 15.03 -2.32
C ALA A 51 17.78 14.73 -1.88
N GLY A 52 18.71 14.67 -2.83
CA GLY A 52 20.13 14.38 -2.58
C GLY A 52 20.51 12.89 -2.65
N GLU A 53 19.56 11.99 -2.91
CA GLU A 53 19.87 10.58 -3.22
C GLU A 53 19.99 10.39 -4.74
N PRO A 54 20.95 9.58 -5.21
CA PRO A 54 20.99 9.19 -6.61
C PRO A 54 19.67 8.49 -6.96
N ALA A 55 19.18 8.72 -8.19
CA ALA A 55 18.05 7.95 -8.69
C ALA A 55 18.35 6.46 -8.49
N PRO A 56 17.44 5.68 -7.89
CA PRO A 56 17.67 4.25 -7.71
C PRO A 56 18.05 3.67 -9.07
N GLU A 57 19.10 2.85 -9.10
CA GLU A 57 19.36 2.04 -10.29
C GLU A 57 18.05 1.34 -10.60
N THR A 58 17.46 1.68 -11.75
CA THR A 58 16.31 0.95 -12.24
C THR A 58 16.83 -0.44 -12.53
N HIS A 59 16.76 -1.34 -11.55
CA HIS A 59 16.62 -2.73 -11.88
C HIS A 59 15.30 -2.78 -12.63
N ARG A 60 15.41 -2.65 -13.95
CA ARG A 60 14.36 -3.02 -14.87
C ARG A 60 14.41 -4.54 -14.78
N PRO A 61 13.45 -5.22 -14.13
CA PRO A 61 13.29 -6.61 -14.46
C PRO A 61 13.00 -6.57 -15.96
N GLY A 62 13.93 -7.09 -16.77
CA GLY A 62 13.67 -7.46 -18.14
C GLY A 62 12.80 -8.70 -18.15
N ASP A 63 11.71 -8.67 -17.40
CA ASP A 63 10.90 -9.84 -17.07
C ASP A 63 9.49 -9.50 -17.52
N ASP A 64 9.00 -10.26 -18.49
CA ASP A 64 7.63 -10.21 -19.03
C ASP A 64 6.58 -10.60 -17.97
N THR A 65 6.88 -10.43 -16.69
CA THR A 65 6.05 -10.77 -15.53
C THR A 65 4.78 -9.91 -15.49
N LEU A 66 4.90 -8.62 -15.81
CA LEU A 66 3.77 -7.68 -15.82
C LEU A 66 3.57 -7.12 -17.22
N ASP A 67 2.31 -7.08 -17.66
CA ASP A 67 1.93 -6.39 -18.88
C ASP A 67 2.02 -4.85 -18.72
N GLU A 68 1.96 -4.14 -19.85
CA GLU A 68 2.09 -2.67 -19.87
C GLU A 68 0.98 -1.97 -19.07
N LEU A 69 -0.24 -2.51 -19.09
CA LEU A 69 -1.37 -1.95 -18.36
C LEU A 69 -1.14 -2.06 -16.84
N THR A 70 -0.67 -3.20 -16.37
CA THR A 70 -0.39 -3.45 -14.95
C THR A 70 0.74 -2.56 -14.46
N LEU A 71 1.78 -2.35 -15.28
CA LEU A 71 2.84 -1.40 -15.00
C LEU A 71 2.34 0.06 -14.97
N GLU A 72 1.49 0.46 -15.91
CA GLU A 72 0.85 1.79 -15.94
C GLU A 72 0.06 2.05 -14.65
N VAL A 73 -0.80 1.11 -14.27
CA VAL A 73 -1.67 1.22 -13.09
C VAL A 73 -0.82 1.26 -11.81
N ALA A 74 0.16 0.37 -11.67
CA ALA A 74 1.01 0.34 -10.48
C ALA A 74 1.81 1.64 -10.29
N ARG A 75 2.33 2.22 -11.38
CA ARG A 75 3.00 3.53 -11.32
C ARG A 75 2.01 4.63 -10.94
N THR A 76 0.85 4.68 -11.61
CA THR A 76 -0.18 5.70 -11.35
C THR A 76 -0.67 5.66 -9.91
N VAL A 77 -1.00 4.48 -9.37
CA VAL A 77 -1.39 4.30 -7.97
C VAL A 77 -0.28 4.73 -7.01
N SER A 78 1.00 4.58 -7.38
CA SER A 78 2.12 4.93 -6.52
C SER A 78 2.42 6.43 -6.43
N VAL A 79 2.19 7.21 -7.48
CA VAL A 79 2.62 8.63 -7.51
C VAL A 79 1.50 9.61 -7.85
N ASP A 80 0.46 9.17 -8.56
CA ASP A 80 -0.61 10.01 -9.10
C ASP A 80 -1.99 9.48 -8.69
N ALA A 81 -2.12 8.87 -7.50
CA ALA A 81 -3.37 8.26 -7.03
C ALA A 81 -4.56 9.25 -7.01
N HIS A 82 -4.28 10.52 -6.72
CA HIS A 82 -5.27 11.61 -6.72
C HIS A 82 -5.89 11.88 -8.12
N THR A 83 -5.23 11.44 -9.19
CA THR A 83 -5.72 11.57 -10.57
C THR A 83 -6.64 10.44 -10.99
N ILE A 84 -6.83 9.42 -10.13
CA ILE A 84 -7.63 8.26 -10.48
C ILE A 84 -9.10 8.55 -10.19
N ASP A 85 -9.84 8.78 -11.26
CA ASP A 85 -11.29 8.99 -11.25
C ASP A 85 -12.04 7.76 -11.82
N PRO A 86 -13.38 7.76 -11.82
CA PRO A 86 -14.16 6.65 -12.36
C PRO A 86 -13.92 6.40 -13.86
N GLU A 87 -13.63 7.42 -14.66
CA GLU A 87 -13.41 7.27 -16.12
C GLU A 87 -12.09 6.55 -16.37
N ARG A 88 -11.01 6.99 -15.73
CA ARG A 88 -9.71 6.33 -15.81
C ARG A 88 -9.76 4.89 -15.34
N TYR A 89 -10.41 4.62 -14.20
CA TYR A 89 -10.56 3.26 -13.71
C TYR A 89 -11.35 2.36 -14.67
N THR A 90 -12.51 2.82 -15.14
CA THR A 90 -13.31 2.04 -16.09
C THR A 90 -12.56 1.83 -17.41
N GLY A 91 -11.73 2.79 -17.84
CA GLY A 91 -10.81 2.64 -18.95
C GLY A 91 -9.79 1.51 -18.74
N TRP A 92 -9.20 1.38 -17.55
CA TRP A 92 -8.31 0.26 -17.23
C TRP A 92 -9.04 -1.08 -17.23
N VAL A 93 -10.26 -1.13 -16.67
CA VAL A 93 -11.09 -2.35 -16.68
C VAL A 93 -11.43 -2.77 -18.12
N ALA A 94 -11.80 -1.82 -18.98
CA ALA A 94 -12.08 -2.07 -20.39
C ALA A 94 -10.86 -2.58 -21.17
N ARG A 95 -9.65 -2.21 -20.74
CA ARG A 95 -8.37 -2.68 -21.28
C ARG A 95 -7.92 -4.04 -20.70
N GLY A 96 -8.68 -4.62 -19.76
CA GLY A 96 -8.43 -5.96 -19.23
C GLY A 96 -7.96 -6.02 -17.77
N LEU A 97 -7.84 -4.88 -17.07
CA LEU A 97 -7.51 -4.91 -15.65
C LEU A 97 -8.67 -5.50 -14.85
N HIS A 98 -8.44 -6.63 -14.17
CA HIS A 98 -9.48 -7.22 -13.35
C HIS A 98 -9.79 -6.34 -12.11
N PRO A 99 -11.06 -5.98 -11.84
CA PRO A 99 -11.44 -5.08 -10.74
C PRO A 99 -10.88 -5.46 -9.36
N PHE A 100 -10.87 -6.75 -9.04
CA PHE A 100 -10.36 -7.23 -7.75
C PHE A 100 -8.82 -7.30 -7.71
N ALA A 101 -8.17 -7.46 -8.87
CA ALA A 101 -6.72 -7.42 -8.98
C ALA A 101 -6.19 -5.99 -8.77
N TYR A 102 -6.97 -4.99 -9.21
CA TYR A 102 -6.75 -3.58 -8.86
C TYR A 102 -6.78 -3.36 -7.34
N VAL A 103 -7.78 -3.89 -6.63
CA VAL A 103 -7.89 -3.75 -5.16
C VAL A 103 -6.67 -4.37 -4.45
N GLU A 104 -6.22 -5.55 -4.89
CA GLU A 104 -5.00 -6.16 -4.34
C GLU A 104 -3.75 -5.32 -4.62
N MET A 105 -3.61 -4.79 -5.84
CA MET A 105 -2.50 -3.91 -6.22
C MET A 105 -2.45 -2.65 -5.34
N VAL A 106 -3.59 -2.02 -5.09
CA VAL A 106 -3.69 -0.87 -4.17
C VAL A 106 -3.22 -1.25 -2.77
N GLY A 107 -3.63 -2.42 -2.25
CA GLY A 107 -3.18 -2.93 -0.95
C GLY A 107 -1.66 -3.13 -0.86
N ILE A 108 -1.05 -3.69 -1.90
CA ILE A 108 0.42 -3.85 -2.02
C ILE A 108 1.11 -2.48 -1.97
N ILE A 109 0.71 -1.55 -2.83
CA ILE A 109 1.37 -0.26 -2.99
C ILE A 109 1.18 0.62 -1.74
N ALA A 110 0.00 0.60 -1.12
CA ALA A 110 -0.28 1.37 0.08
C ALA A 110 0.62 0.95 1.25
N ARG A 111 0.75 -0.35 1.53
CA ARG A 111 1.60 -0.85 2.63
C ARG A 111 3.08 -0.66 2.35
N LEU A 112 3.52 -0.88 1.10
CA LEU A 112 4.88 -0.58 0.69
C LEU A 112 5.22 0.90 0.92
N THR A 113 4.30 1.80 0.53
CA THR A 113 4.47 3.24 0.72
C THR A 113 4.50 3.63 2.18
N ALA A 114 3.64 3.04 3.02
CA ALA A 114 3.67 3.27 4.45
C ALA A 114 5.02 2.87 5.08
N LEU A 115 5.50 1.66 4.79
CA LEU A 115 6.77 1.15 5.33
C LEU A 115 7.97 1.95 4.83
N ASP A 116 8.07 2.22 3.53
CA ASP A 116 9.17 3.00 2.96
C ASP A 116 9.18 4.45 3.50
N THR A 117 8.00 5.05 3.72
CA THR A 117 7.88 6.39 4.32
C THR A 117 8.31 6.39 5.79
N THR A 118 7.91 5.38 6.57
CA THR A 118 8.36 5.21 7.97
C THR A 118 9.87 5.09 8.05
N ARG A 119 10.47 4.20 7.25
CA ARG A 119 11.93 4.02 7.21
C ARG A 119 12.64 5.31 6.85
N ARG A 120 12.15 6.03 5.83
CA ARG A 120 12.68 7.34 5.45
C ARG A 120 12.60 8.35 6.60
N GLY A 121 11.48 8.38 7.32
CA GLY A 121 11.29 9.24 8.50
C GLY A 121 12.28 8.92 9.64
N LEU A 122 12.68 7.66 9.77
CA LEU A 122 13.70 7.20 10.72
C LEU A 122 15.14 7.38 10.20
N GLY A 123 15.34 7.88 8.97
CA GLY A 123 16.67 7.97 8.36
C GLY A 123 17.26 6.60 7.98
N LEU A 124 16.41 5.58 7.81
CA LEU A 124 16.80 4.24 7.39
C LEU A 124 16.65 4.07 5.88
N ALA A 125 17.58 3.33 5.26
CA ALA A 125 17.46 2.96 3.86
C ALA A 125 16.24 2.05 3.63
N PRO A 126 15.56 2.12 2.46
CA PRO A 126 14.49 1.19 2.11
C PRO A 126 14.99 -0.26 2.17
N ARG A 127 14.18 -1.16 2.72
CA ARG A 127 14.53 -2.58 2.77
C ARG A 127 14.47 -3.18 1.35
N PRO A 128 15.43 -4.02 0.94
CA PRO A 128 15.39 -4.72 -0.35
C PRO A 128 14.09 -5.53 -0.49
N LEU A 129 13.50 -5.57 -1.69
CA LEU A 129 12.29 -6.37 -1.93
C LEU A 129 12.60 -7.86 -1.73
N PRO A 130 11.64 -8.66 -1.24
CA PRO A 130 11.85 -10.09 -1.00
C PRO A 130 11.98 -10.85 -2.33
N ALA A 131 12.60 -12.03 -2.28
CA ALA A 131 12.45 -13.01 -3.36
C ALA A 131 11.00 -13.52 -3.37
N PRO A 132 10.38 -13.73 -4.55
CA PRO A 132 9.02 -14.22 -4.64
C PRO A 132 8.93 -15.71 -4.29
N ASP A 133 7.89 -16.09 -3.55
CA ASP A 133 7.54 -17.49 -3.33
C ASP A 133 6.75 -18.03 -4.54
N PRO A 134 6.96 -19.30 -4.93
CA PRO A 134 6.18 -19.92 -6.01
C PRO A 134 4.72 -20.15 -5.59
N GLY A 135 3.82 -20.15 -6.56
CA GLY A 135 2.42 -20.55 -6.36
C GLY A 135 1.45 -19.75 -7.23
N GLN A 136 0.17 -20.13 -7.17
CA GLN A 136 -0.90 -19.53 -7.96
C GLN A 136 -1.79 -18.63 -7.08
N PRO A 137 -2.39 -17.58 -7.65
CA PRO A 137 -3.35 -16.76 -6.92
C PRO A 137 -4.58 -17.58 -6.52
N SER A 138 -5.16 -17.30 -5.35
CA SER A 138 -6.32 -18.06 -4.86
C SER A 138 -7.62 -17.80 -5.64
N ARG A 139 -7.72 -16.64 -6.31
CA ARG A 139 -8.89 -16.13 -7.05
C ARG A 139 -10.17 -16.08 -6.20
N LEU A 140 -10.04 -15.96 -4.88
CA LEU A 140 -11.17 -15.85 -3.96
C LEU A 140 -11.93 -14.54 -4.21
N VAL A 141 -13.25 -14.64 -4.38
CA VAL A 141 -14.17 -13.51 -4.44
C VAL A 141 -15.07 -13.57 -3.19
N PRO A 142 -14.99 -12.60 -2.27
CA PRO A 142 -15.85 -12.58 -1.09
C PRO A 142 -17.34 -12.42 -1.46
N GLU A 143 -18.21 -13.03 -0.67
CA GLU A 143 -19.65 -12.86 -0.84
C GLU A 143 -20.06 -11.39 -0.69
N GLY A 144 -20.90 -10.90 -1.59
CA GLY A 144 -21.43 -9.54 -1.56
C GLY A 144 -20.45 -8.43 -1.99
N ALA A 145 -19.23 -8.79 -2.41
CA ALA A 145 -18.24 -7.85 -2.95
C ALA A 145 -18.74 -7.26 -4.29
N ALA A 146 -18.95 -5.95 -4.29
CA ALA A 146 -19.44 -5.20 -5.45
C ALA A 146 -19.07 -3.73 -5.31
N PRO A 147 -19.11 -2.92 -6.38
CA PRO A 147 -19.01 -1.47 -6.25
C PRO A 147 -20.18 -0.94 -5.39
N ARG A 148 -19.88 -0.34 -4.23
CA ARG A 148 -20.91 0.15 -3.27
C ARG A 148 -20.61 1.55 -2.75
N GLY A 149 -20.98 2.57 -3.52
CA GLY A 149 -20.70 3.98 -3.19
C GLY A 149 -19.31 4.46 -3.64
N GLY A 150 -18.42 3.53 -3.97
CA GLY A 150 -17.21 3.75 -4.77
C GLY A 150 -17.27 2.96 -6.09
N TRP A 151 -16.19 3.04 -6.87
CA TRP A 151 -16.08 2.41 -8.20
C TRP A 151 -15.34 1.06 -8.17
N ALA A 152 -14.39 0.88 -7.27
CA ALA A 152 -13.76 -0.41 -7.02
C ALA A 152 -14.67 -1.31 -6.14
N PRO A 153 -14.61 -2.65 -6.30
CA PRO A 153 -15.38 -3.56 -5.47
C PRO A 153 -15.03 -3.46 -3.98
N THR A 154 -16.05 -3.47 -3.11
CA THR A 154 -15.92 -3.59 -1.65
C THR A 154 -17.00 -4.52 -1.10
N VAL A 155 -16.75 -5.11 0.06
CA VAL A 155 -17.80 -5.75 0.89
C VAL A 155 -18.36 -4.69 1.83
N GLY A 156 -19.68 -4.46 1.78
CA GLY A 156 -20.33 -3.39 2.54
C GLY A 156 -20.19 -2.01 1.89
N ARG A 157 -20.58 -0.96 2.62
CA ARG A 157 -20.51 0.43 2.14
C ARG A 157 -19.05 0.85 1.98
N ALA A 158 -18.71 1.50 0.86
CA ALA A 158 -17.37 2.05 0.67
C ALA A 158 -17.08 3.13 1.73
N ASP A 159 -16.01 2.92 2.48
CA ASP A 159 -15.39 3.85 3.40
C ASP A 159 -13.90 3.48 3.56
N ALA A 160 -13.14 4.28 4.32
CA ALA A 160 -11.71 4.05 4.51
C ALA A 160 -11.38 2.66 5.08
N VAL A 161 -12.22 2.13 5.97
CA VAL A 161 -12.03 0.82 6.62
C VAL A 161 -12.34 -0.31 5.66
N GLN A 162 -13.30 -0.12 4.74
CA GLN A 162 -13.72 -1.10 3.75
C GLN A 162 -12.94 -1.06 2.44
N ALA A 163 -12.00 -0.12 2.25
CA ALA A 163 -11.32 0.10 0.97
C ALA A 163 -10.67 -1.15 0.33
N LEU A 164 -10.18 -2.09 1.16
CA LEU A 164 -9.58 -3.35 0.71
C LEU A 164 -10.45 -4.59 0.96
N SER A 165 -11.71 -4.43 1.38
CA SER A 165 -12.52 -5.57 1.86
C SER A 165 -12.91 -6.57 0.77
N ALA A 166 -12.81 -6.20 -0.51
CA ALA A 166 -12.95 -7.14 -1.62
C ALA A 166 -11.75 -8.11 -1.77
N VAL A 167 -10.64 -7.86 -1.08
CA VAL A 167 -9.49 -8.76 -0.98
C VAL A 167 -9.13 -8.94 0.50
N PRO A 168 -9.80 -9.86 1.24
CA PRO A 168 -9.71 -9.94 2.69
C PRO A 168 -8.29 -10.06 3.24
N ALA A 169 -7.42 -10.84 2.58
CA ALA A 169 -6.01 -10.98 2.97
C ALA A 169 -5.24 -9.65 2.95
N GLU A 170 -5.59 -8.74 2.03
CA GLU A 170 -4.95 -7.42 1.91
C GLU A 170 -5.49 -6.45 2.96
N ARG A 171 -6.79 -6.52 3.26
CA ARG A 171 -7.40 -5.80 4.39
C ARG A 171 -6.80 -6.24 5.73
N GLU A 172 -6.70 -7.54 5.98
CA GLU A 172 -6.13 -8.08 7.22
C GLU A 172 -4.69 -7.61 7.41
N ALA A 173 -3.87 -7.71 6.36
CA ALA A 173 -2.49 -7.28 6.43
C ALA A 173 -2.34 -5.75 6.54
N LEU A 174 -3.26 -4.94 5.98
CA LEU A 174 -3.32 -3.51 6.27
C LEU A 174 -3.58 -3.26 7.76
N PHE A 175 -4.59 -3.90 8.34
CA PHE A 175 -4.96 -3.71 9.74
C PHE A 175 -3.99 -4.34 10.75
N ALA A 176 -3.16 -5.29 10.34
CA ALA A 176 -2.04 -5.77 11.15
C ALA A 176 -0.92 -4.72 11.25
N LEU A 177 -0.68 -3.98 10.17
CA LEU A 177 0.36 -2.93 10.11
C LEU A 177 -0.10 -1.60 10.72
N HIS A 178 -1.37 -1.27 10.53
CA HIS A 178 -1.97 0.01 10.92
C HIS A 178 -1.75 0.43 12.39
N PRO A 179 -1.89 -0.42 13.42
CA PRO A 179 -1.64 -0.03 14.82
C PRO A 179 -0.17 0.21 15.15
N VAL A 180 0.75 -0.39 14.39
CA VAL A 180 2.21 -0.21 14.55
C VAL A 180 2.63 1.16 14.02
N LEU A 181 2.08 1.57 12.86
CA LEU A 181 2.45 2.83 12.21
C LEU A 181 1.58 4.03 12.62
N TYR A 182 0.37 3.77 13.14
CA TYR A 182 -0.60 4.82 13.49
C TYR A 182 -1.43 4.44 14.73
N LEU A 183 -2.70 4.04 14.55
CA LEU A 183 -3.67 3.74 15.62
C LEU A 183 -4.43 2.45 15.29
N SER A 184 -4.70 1.59 16.25
CA SER A 184 -5.71 0.52 16.07
C SER A 184 -7.10 1.14 15.87
N LEU A 185 -8.06 0.35 15.38
CA LEU A 185 -9.45 0.81 15.27
C LEU A 185 -10.06 1.15 16.64
N GLU A 186 -9.63 0.49 17.70
CA GLU A 186 -10.04 0.79 19.08
C GLU A 186 -9.40 2.10 19.57
N GLU A 187 -8.10 2.28 19.33
CA GLU A 187 -7.37 3.50 19.66
C GLU A 187 -7.89 4.71 18.89
N MET A 188 -8.43 4.52 17.68
CA MET A 188 -9.08 5.61 16.93
C MET A 188 -10.26 6.23 17.69
N ALA A 189 -10.97 5.46 18.52
CA ALA A 189 -12.08 5.95 19.35
C ALA A 189 -11.62 6.61 20.65
N ASP A 190 -10.34 6.48 21.02
CA ASP A 190 -9.75 7.16 22.17
C ASP A 190 -9.22 8.55 21.79
N PHE A 191 -9.94 9.57 22.21
CA PHE A 191 -9.58 10.97 21.97
C PHE A 191 -8.47 11.49 22.90
N THR A 192 -8.05 10.68 23.89
CA THR A 192 -7.02 11.03 24.88
C THR A 192 -5.68 10.35 24.66
N ILE A 193 -5.59 9.44 23.67
CA ILE A 193 -4.38 8.67 23.40
C ILE A 193 -3.16 9.54 23.08
N VAL A 194 -1.98 9.07 23.51
CA VAL A 194 -0.68 9.66 23.22
C VAL A 194 0.26 8.60 22.64
N LYS A 195 0.79 8.84 21.44
CA LYS A 195 1.81 8.00 20.79
C LYS A 195 2.97 8.87 20.30
N GLY A 196 3.78 9.35 21.24
CA GLY A 196 4.79 10.39 21.00
C GLY A 196 4.21 11.78 20.71
N LEU A 197 3.01 11.84 20.14
CA LEU A 197 2.19 13.02 19.89
C LEU A 197 0.84 12.87 20.58
N SER A 198 0.23 13.99 20.98
CA SER A 198 -1.16 13.99 21.46
C SER A 198 -2.12 13.66 20.33
N ARG A 199 -3.32 13.18 20.66
CA ARG A 199 -4.33 12.88 19.63
C ARG A 199 -4.61 14.06 18.70
N THR A 200 -4.70 15.28 19.22
CA THR A 200 -4.90 16.48 18.39
C THR A 200 -3.73 16.72 17.43
N GLN A 201 -2.48 16.49 17.86
CA GLN A 201 -1.31 16.63 17.00
C GLN A 201 -1.29 15.56 15.91
N LEU A 202 -1.64 14.30 16.25
CA LEU A 202 -1.77 13.21 15.29
C LEU A 202 -2.80 13.55 14.20
N GLU A 203 -4.00 13.99 14.60
CA GLU A 203 -5.07 14.36 13.66
C GLU A 203 -4.70 15.59 12.80
N LEU A 204 -3.97 16.56 13.36
CA LEU A 204 -3.48 17.69 12.58
C LEU A 204 -2.52 17.24 11.47
N LEU A 205 -1.59 16.32 11.79
CA LEU A 205 -0.67 15.75 10.81
C LEU A 205 -1.38 14.86 9.79
N ALA A 206 -2.30 14.02 10.23
CA ALA A 206 -3.12 13.18 9.36
C ALA A 206 -3.95 14.04 8.40
N GLY A 207 -4.68 15.03 8.91
CA GLY A 207 -5.48 15.96 8.11
C GLY A 207 -4.66 16.77 7.12
N ARG A 208 -3.45 17.24 7.51
CA ARG A 208 -2.53 17.91 6.57
C ARG A 208 -2.04 16.95 5.48
N THR A 209 -1.72 15.71 5.84
CA THR A 209 -1.28 14.68 4.89
C THR A 209 -2.39 14.36 3.89
N SER A 210 -3.62 14.16 4.37
CA SER A 210 -4.80 13.98 3.51
C SER A 210 -5.02 15.16 2.58
N ARG A 211 -4.91 16.39 3.08
CA ARG A 211 -5.04 17.63 2.28
C ARG A 211 -3.98 17.76 1.18
N LEU A 212 -2.75 17.31 1.43
CA LEU A 212 -1.65 17.34 0.47
C LEU A 212 -1.76 16.24 -0.59
N ASN A 213 -2.39 15.12 -0.23
CA ASN A 213 -2.59 13.97 -1.13
C ASN A 213 -3.98 13.96 -1.80
N ASP A 214 -4.77 15.03 -1.62
CA ASP A 214 -6.18 15.13 -2.06
C ASP A 214 -7.03 13.90 -1.68
N CYS A 215 -6.79 13.36 -0.49
CA CYS A 215 -7.51 12.21 0.06
C CYS A 215 -8.72 12.71 0.88
N PHE A 216 -9.88 12.75 0.23
CA PHE A 216 -11.14 13.19 0.83
C PHE A 216 -12.15 12.03 0.92
N TYR A 217 -12.97 12.02 1.96
CA TYR A 217 -14.00 11.01 2.23
C TYR A 217 -15.40 11.62 2.23
#